data_AF-K1RIP7-F1
#
_entry.id   AF-K1RIP7-F1
#
_cell.length_a   1.000
_cell.length_b   1.000
_cell.length_c   1.000
_cell.angle_alpha   90.00
_cell.angle_beta   90.00
_cell.angle_gamma   90.00
#
_symmetry.space_group_name_H-M   'P 1'
#
loop_
_entity.id
_entity.type
_entity.pdbx_description
1 polymer ?
#
loop_
_entity_poly.entity_id
_entity_poly.type
_entity_poly.pdbx_seq_one_letter_code
_entity_poly.pdbx_strand_id
1 'polypeptide(L)'
;MPGYKEKIKRLSMKKEGLNGFEELRKYIKQGSEFCKDVSIIIQERADLEGHYAKNLNKLSQKLVKATTGNLGSLADGWRSVASVMEQEAELHK
;
A
#
# COMPACT_ATOMS: atom_id res chain seq x y z
N MET A 1 35.65 -36.69 -39.11
CA MET A 1 35.13 -35.34 -38.77
C MET A 1 35.09 -35.12 -37.24
N PRO A 2 36.23 -34.96 -36.56
CA PRO A 2 36.28 -34.92 -35.07
C PRO A 2 35.81 -33.57 -34.45
N GLY A 3 35.90 -32.46 -35.19
CA GLY A 3 35.64 -31.12 -34.62
C GLY A 3 34.15 -30.74 -34.41
N TYR A 4 33.21 -31.51 -34.96
CA TYR A 4 31.79 -31.15 -34.90
C TYR A 4 31.17 -31.43 -33.52
N LYS A 5 31.56 -32.54 -32.88
CA LYS A 5 31.09 -32.91 -31.54
C LYS A 5 31.58 -31.93 -30.48
N GLU A 6 32.83 -31.48 -30.59
CA GLU A 6 33.41 -30.47 -29.68
C GLU A 6 32.72 -29.12 -29.80
N LYS A 7 32.34 -28.73 -31.03
CA LYS A 7 31.58 -27.51 -31.31
C LYS A 7 30.17 -27.57 -30.71
N ILE A 8 29.48 -28.71 -30.83
CA ILE A 8 28.14 -28.91 -30.23
C ILE A 8 28.22 -28.87 -28.70
N LYS A 9 29.22 -29.53 -28.09
CA LYS A 9 29.41 -29.51 -26.62
C LYS A 9 29.68 -28.10 -26.10
N ARG A 10 30.53 -27.32 -26.79
CA ARG A 10 30.76 -25.91 -26.46
C ARG A 10 29.51 -25.04 -26.62
N LEU A 11 28.71 -25.26 -27.67
CA LEU A 11 27.44 -24.55 -27.88
C LEU A 11 26.39 -24.91 -26.82
N SER A 12 26.34 -26.17 -26.38
CA SER A 12 25.47 -26.64 -25.29
C SER A 12 25.86 -26.00 -23.95
N MET A 13 27.14 -26.05 -23.58
CA MET A 13 27.65 -25.40 -22.36
C MET A 13 27.42 -23.88 -22.36
N LYS A 14 27.56 -23.22 -23.53
CA LYS A 14 27.29 -21.79 -23.67
C LYS A 14 25.79 -21.47 -23.50
N LYS A 15 24.89 -22.37 -23.92
CA LYS A 15 23.45 -22.25 -23.66
C LYS A 15 23.09 -22.42 -22.19
N GLU A 16 23.68 -23.39 -21.50
CA GLU A 16 23.39 -23.68 -20.08
C GLU A 16 23.85 -22.54 -19.15
N GLY A 17 25.04 -21.97 -19.37
CA GLY A 17 25.55 -20.86 -18.55
C GLY A 17 24.87 -19.51 -18.78
N LEU A 18 24.30 -19.27 -19.98
CA LEU A 18 23.58 -18.04 -20.30
C LEU A 18 22.13 -18.07 -19.79
N ASN A 19 21.46 -19.23 -19.80
CA ASN A 19 20.05 -19.31 -19.45
C ASN A 19 19.78 -19.07 -17.96
N GLY A 20 20.52 -19.72 -17.05
CA GLY A 20 20.27 -19.61 -15.62
C GLY A 20 20.60 -18.22 -15.03
N PHE A 21 21.67 -17.58 -15.52
CA PHE A 21 21.99 -16.20 -15.10
C PHE A 21 20.97 -15.19 -15.64
N GLU A 22 20.50 -15.35 -16.88
CA GLU A 22 19.51 -14.45 -17.46
C GLU A 22 18.14 -14.59 -16.77
N GLU A 23 17.73 -15.81 -16.43
CA GLU A 23 16.54 -16.08 -15.61
C GLU A 23 16.67 -15.46 -14.21
N LEU A 24 17.80 -15.66 -13.53
CA LEU A 24 18.06 -15.01 -12.24
C LEU A 24 17.99 -13.49 -12.34
N ARG A 25 18.60 -12.91 -13.38
CA ARG A 25 18.57 -11.46 -13.62
C ARG A 25 17.14 -10.95 -13.86
N LYS A 26 16.34 -11.68 -14.64
CA LYS A 26 14.92 -11.37 -14.87
C LYS A 26 14.13 -11.44 -13.57
N TYR A 27 14.33 -12.49 -12.78
CA TYR A 27 13.69 -12.67 -11.48
C TYR A 27 14.01 -11.52 -10.51
N ILE A 28 15.29 -11.12 -10.40
CA ILE A 28 15.70 -9.98 -9.56
C ILE A 28 15.03 -8.68 -10.04
N LYS A 29 14.99 -8.45 -11.36
CA LYS A 29 14.34 -7.26 -11.92
C LYS A 29 12.84 -7.23 -11.62
N GLN A 30 12.16 -8.36 -11.80
CA GLN A 30 10.73 -8.51 -11.49
C GLN A 30 10.46 -8.27 -10.00
N GLY A 31 11.32 -8.80 -9.11
CA GLY A 31 11.21 -8.54 -7.68
C GLY A 31 11.32 -7.05 -7.35
N SER A 32 12.21 -6.33 -8.03
CA SER A 32 12.32 -4.86 -7.88
C SER A 32 11.09 -4.11 -8.38
N GLU A 33 10.52 -4.52 -9.52
CA GLU A 33 9.28 -3.93 -10.06
C GLU A 33 8.11 -4.20 -9.12
N PHE A 34 7.95 -5.44 -8.66
CA PHE A 34 6.92 -5.82 -7.69
C PHE A 34 7.00 -4.99 -6.39
N CYS A 35 8.18 -4.80 -5.81
CA CYS A 35 8.33 -3.98 -4.62
C CYS A 35 7.89 -2.53 -4.86
N LYS A 36 8.15 -1.96 -6.04
CA LYS A 36 7.67 -0.61 -6.39
C LYS A 36 6.15 -0.56 -6.45
N ASP A 37 5.52 -1.54 -7.09
CA ASP A 37 4.08 -1.61 -7.19
C ASP A 37 3.44 -1.74 -5.80
N VAL A 38 4.00 -2.61 -4.94
CA VAL A 38 3.55 -2.75 -3.54
C VAL A 38 3.72 -1.46 -2.75
N SER A 39 4.84 -0.75 -2.92
CA SER A 39 5.04 0.55 -2.27
C SER A 39 4.02 1.58 -2.71
N ILE A 40 3.67 1.63 -4.00
CA ILE A 40 2.63 2.52 -4.53
C ILE A 40 1.27 2.17 -3.91
N ILE A 41 0.90 0.90 -3.91
CA ILE A 41 -0.38 0.43 -3.34
C ILE A 41 -0.50 0.79 -1.85
N ILE A 42 0.58 0.61 -1.08
CA ILE A 42 0.58 0.96 0.35
C ILE A 42 0.48 2.48 0.55
N GLN A 43 1.14 3.27 -0.30
CA GLN A 43 1.05 4.73 -0.25
C GLN A 43 -0.38 5.20 -0.56
N GLU A 44 -0.98 4.69 -1.63
CA GLU A 44 -2.37 5.02 -1.98
C GLU A 44 -3.35 4.63 -0.86
N ARG A 45 -3.13 3.48 -0.23
CA ARG A 45 -3.90 3.05 0.94
C ARG A 45 -3.72 4.04 2.10
N ALA A 46 -2.48 4.45 2.41
CA ALA A 46 -2.22 5.40 3.49
C ALA A 46 -2.89 6.77 3.22
N ASP A 47 -2.89 7.22 1.97
CA ASP A 47 -3.58 8.46 1.58
C ASP A 47 -5.10 8.38 1.80
N LEU A 48 -5.72 7.22 1.52
CA LEU A 48 -7.13 6.98 1.80
C LEU A 48 -7.45 7.03 3.29
N GLU A 49 -6.61 6.40 4.14
CA GLU A 49 -6.78 6.44 5.60
C GLU A 49 -6.68 7.90 6.11
N GLY A 50 -5.69 8.66 5.63
CA GLY A 50 -5.54 10.08 5.95
C GLY A 50 -6.74 10.94 5.50
N HIS A 51 -7.33 10.64 4.35
CA HIS A 51 -8.56 11.30 3.89
C HIS A 51 -9.76 10.97 4.78
N TYR A 52 -9.90 9.71 5.19
CA TYR A 52 -10.97 9.26 6.09
C TYR A 52 -10.88 9.99 7.44
N ALA A 53 -9.70 9.96 8.08
CA ALA A 53 -9.42 10.66 9.33
C ALA A 53 -9.71 12.17 9.24
N LYS A 54 -9.27 12.82 8.16
CA LYS A 54 -9.53 14.24 7.93
C LYS A 54 -11.02 14.56 7.82
N ASN A 55 -11.79 13.70 7.17
CA ASN A 55 -13.22 13.91 6.97
C ASN A 55 -14.03 13.61 8.23
N LEU A 56 -13.66 12.59 9.01
CA LEU A 56 -14.23 12.35 10.34
C LEU A 56 -14.04 13.56 11.26
N ASN A 57 -12.83 14.14 11.32
CA ASN A 57 -12.57 15.36 12.09
C ASN A 57 -13.48 16.53 11.67
N LYS A 58 -13.69 16.73 10.35
CA LYS A 58 -14.60 17.77 9.84
C LYS A 58 -16.05 17.51 10.28
N LEU A 59 -16.50 16.26 10.27
CA LEU A 59 -17.84 15.89 10.70
C LEU A 59 -18.03 16.09 12.20
N SER A 60 -17.05 15.66 13.03
CA SER A 60 -17.05 15.93 14.47
C SER A 60 -17.23 17.42 14.75
N GLN A 61 -16.39 18.28 14.15
CA GLN A 61 -16.46 19.73 14.38
C GLN A 61 -17.81 20.34 13.98
N LYS A 62 -18.43 19.86 12.89
CA LYS A 62 -19.78 20.28 12.49
C LYS A 62 -20.83 19.86 13.52
N LEU A 63 -20.72 18.64 14.04
CA LEU A 63 -21.64 18.10 15.02
C LEU A 63 -21.52 18.78 16.38
N VAL A 64 -20.28 19.01 16.87
CA VAL A 64 -20.03 19.82 18.08
C VAL A 64 -20.69 21.18 17.93
N LYS A 65 -20.46 21.89 16.82
CA LYS A 65 -21.09 23.19 16.55
C LYS A 65 -22.61 23.13 16.54
N ALA A 66 -23.21 22.11 15.93
CA ALA A 66 -24.66 21.93 15.88
C ALA A 66 -25.28 21.64 17.26
N THR A 67 -24.52 21.05 18.17
CA THR A 67 -24.96 20.81 19.56
C THR A 67 -24.64 21.97 20.50
N THR A 68 -23.78 22.92 20.12
CA THR A 68 -23.46 24.09 20.95
C THR A 68 -24.72 24.90 21.28
N GLY A 69 -24.93 25.20 22.56
CA GLY A 69 -26.12 25.93 23.04
C GLY A 69 -27.36 25.06 23.24
N ASN A 70 -27.37 23.82 22.76
CA ASN A 70 -28.43 22.85 23.05
C ASN A 70 -28.14 22.12 24.37
N LEU A 71 -29.16 22.01 25.23
CA LEU A 71 -29.06 21.40 26.55
C LEU A 71 -29.80 20.05 26.57
N GLY A 72 -29.40 19.19 27.52
CA GLY A 72 -30.05 17.91 27.77
C GLY A 72 -29.37 16.72 27.08
N SER A 73 -29.81 15.53 27.47
CA SER A 73 -29.19 14.25 27.13
C SER A 73 -29.11 13.97 25.62
N LEU A 74 -30.02 14.52 24.82
CA LEU A 74 -29.95 14.39 23.37
C LEU A 74 -28.74 15.13 22.80
N ALA A 75 -28.50 16.37 23.23
CA ALA A 75 -27.34 17.14 22.81
C ALA A 75 -26.04 16.47 23.29
N ASP A 76 -26.04 15.95 24.52
CA ASP A 76 -24.89 15.22 25.07
C ASP A 76 -24.59 13.94 24.31
N GLY A 77 -25.61 13.15 23.95
CA GLY A 77 -25.43 11.95 23.13
C GLY A 77 -24.78 12.25 21.78
N TRP A 78 -25.19 13.34 21.11
CA TRP A 78 -24.56 13.77 19.87
C TRP A 78 -23.12 14.28 20.06
N ARG A 79 -22.79 14.93 21.19
CA ARG A 79 -21.39 15.27 21.52
C ARG A 79 -20.54 14.02 21.74
N SER A 80 -21.08 12.97 22.37
CA SER A 80 -20.38 11.69 22.49
C SER A 80 -20.09 11.08 21.11
N VAL A 81 -21.03 11.11 20.18
CA VAL A 81 -20.81 10.67 18.79
C VAL A 81 -19.69 11.47 18.12
N ALA A 82 -19.65 12.79 18.30
CA ALA A 82 -18.58 13.63 17.77
C ALA A 82 -17.21 13.23 18.35
N SER A 83 -17.14 12.94 19.66
CA SER A 83 -15.91 12.46 20.30
C SER A 83 -15.45 11.10 19.75
N VAL A 84 -16.37 10.17 19.47
CA VAL A 84 -16.02 8.89 18.83
C VAL A 84 -15.47 9.12 17.42
N MET A 85 -16.03 10.06 16.65
CA MET A 85 -15.48 10.41 15.33
C MET A 85 -14.04 10.94 15.42
N GLU A 86 -13.71 11.71 16.46
CA GLU A 86 -12.33 12.18 16.70
C GLU A 86 -11.38 11.06 17.09
N GLN A 87 -11.83 10.14 17.95
CA GLN A 87 -11.03 8.98 18.35
C GLN A 87 -10.74 8.07 17.15
N GLU A 88 -11.76 7.77 16.36
CA GLU A 88 -11.61 6.97 15.14
C GLU A 88 -10.67 7.68 14.14
N ALA A 89 -10.81 9.00 13.98
CA ALA A 89 -9.91 9.75 13.13
C ALA A 89 -8.44 9.69 13.59
N GLU A 90 -8.17 9.57 14.88
CA GLU A 90 -6.80 9.42 15.40
C GLU A 90 -6.23 8.02 15.14
N LEU A 91 -7.07 6.98 15.16
CA LEU A 91 -6.65 5.60 14.84
C LEU A 91 -6.24 5.43 13.37
N HIS A 92 -6.81 6.24 12.48
CA HIS A 92 -6.58 6.21 11.03
C HIS A 92 -5.46 7.16 10.55
N LYS A 93 -4.80 7.91 11.46
CA LYS A 93 -3.63 8.73 11.14
C LYS A 93 -2.33 7.92 11.18
#